data_AF-A0A3D5SJ49-F1
#
_entry.id   AF-A0A3D5SJ49-F1
#
_cell.length_a   1.000
_cell.length_b   1.000
_cell.length_c   1.000
_cell.angle_alpha   90.00
_cell.angle_beta   90.00
_cell.angle_gamma   90.00
#
_symmetry.space_group_name_H-M   'P 1'
#
loop_
_entity.id
_entity.type
_entity.pdbx_description
1 polymer ?
#
loop_
_entity_poly.entity_id
_entity_poly.type
_entity_poly.pdbx_seq_one_letter_code
_entity_poly.pdbx_strand_id
1 'polypeptide(L)'
;GTNFREILAPEVRDQFDDYLKRIRADGVASGLMLVQTRTGEKRIWEYHNTLRTQGVSAPIVRGMARDITERRRANHSLRLFRTLIDRSSDAIEVIDPNTLRFLDCNESAYHDLGYTREEFLSLSAYDIDPLADERVAARLTEEMDRSGFVIFESIHRRKDGSTFPVEVNLKIVRLERDYRLAVVRDIT
;
A
#
# COMPACT_ATOMS: atom_id res chain seq x y z
N GLY A 1 28.00 -10.91 28.94
CA GLY A 1 27.09 -10.72 27.79
C GLY A 1 25.73 -10.35 28.32
N THR A 2 25.03 -9.42 27.67
CA THR A 2 23.66 -9.02 28.05
C THR A 2 22.74 -10.23 28.03
N ASN A 3 21.89 -10.40 29.04
CA ASN A 3 20.93 -11.50 29.05
C ASN A 3 19.93 -11.30 27.92
N PHE A 4 19.72 -12.35 27.11
CA PHE A 4 18.82 -12.28 25.96
C PHE A 4 17.36 -12.00 26.38
N ARG A 5 16.96 -12.29 27.62
CA ARG A 5 15.64 -11.91 28.16
C ARG A 5 15.53 -10.40 28.41
N GLU A 6 16.64 -9.71 28.69
CA GLU A 6 16.65 -8.27 29.02
C GLU A 6 16.42 -7.39 27.78
N ILE A 7 16.82 -7.87 26.61
CA ILE A 7 16.60 -7.15 25.34
C ILE A 7 15.15 -7.25 24.86
N LEU A 8 14.36 -8.20 25.36
CA LEU A 8 12.95 -8.32 25.04
C LEU A 8 12.17 -7.15 25.63
N ALA A 9 11.20 -6.65 24.86
CA ALA A 9 10.23 -5.68 25.36
C ALA A 9 9.47 -6.28 26.57
N PRO A 10 9.21 -5.50 27.63
CA PRO A 10 8.58 -5.98 28.86
C PRO A 10 7.33 -6.83 28.63
N GLU A 11 6.48 -6.41 27.69
CA GLU A 11 5.20 -7.06 27.35
C GLU A 11 5.33 -8.50 26.81
N VAL A 12 6.51 -8.86 26.29
CA VAL A 12 6.74 -10.18 25.66
C VAL A 12 7.76 -11.03 26.41
N ARG A 13 8.25 -10.56 27.56
CA ARG A 13 9.26 -11.28 28.36
C ARG A 13 8.78 -12.64 28.85
N ASP A 14 7.48 -12.79 29.07
CA ASP A 14 6.89 -14.05 29.51
C ASP A 14 6.89 -15.12 28.42
N GLN A 15 6.95 -14.71 27.14
CA GLN A 15 7.05 -15.62 26.00
C GLN A 15 8.46 -16.25 25.86
N PHE A 16 9.43 -15.76 26.62
CA PHE A 16 10.81 -16.25 26.54
C PHE A 16 10.95 -17.70 26.99
N ASP A 17 10.19 -18.11 28.01
CA ASP A 17 10.26 -19.46 28.56
C ASP A 17 9.69 -20.49 27.56
N ASP A 18 8.67 -20.11 26.79
CA ASP A 18 8.15 -20.93 25.70
C ASP A 18 9.13 -21.04 24.52
N TYR A 19 9.83 -19.96 24.21
CA TYR A 19 10.95 -20.00 23.26
C TYR A 19 12.03 -21.00 23.71
N LEU A 20 12.43 -20.98 24.99
CA LEU A 20 13.43 -21.91 25.52
C LEU A 20 12.95 -23.38 25.48
N LYS A 21 11.67 -23.64 25.75
CA LYS A 21 11.10 -24.99 25.61
C LYS A 21 11.19 -25.48 24.17
N ARG A 22 10.77 -24.67 23.19
CA ARG A 22 10.82 -25.03 21.76
C ARG A 22 12.22 -25.34 21.28
N ILE A 23 13.19 -24.46 21.54
CA ILE A 23 14.56 -24.67 21.04
C ILE A 23 15.25 -25.88 21.71
N ARG A 24 14.85 -26.25 22.93
CA ARG A 24 15.32 -27.48 23.59
C ARG A 24 14.68 -28.74 23.03
N ALA A 25 13.39 -28.69 22.69
CA ALA A 25 12.67 -29.82 22.12
C ALA A 25 13.08 -30.08 20.66
N ASP A 26 13.13 -29.02 19.85
CA ASP A 26 13.23 -29.13 18.39
C ASP A 26 14.67 -28.87 17.89
N GLY A 27 15.56 -28.37 18.74
CA GLY A 27 16.92 -27.98 18.36
C GLY A 27 17.01 -26.71 17.51
N VAL A 28 15.87 -26.14 17.10
CA VAL A 28 15.77 -24.92 16.29
C VAL A 28 14.54 -24.12 16.71
N ALA A 29 14.60 -22.80 16.58
CA ALA A 29 13.44 -21.92 16.74
C ALA A 29 13.58 -20.70 15.83
N SER A 30 12.52 -20.35 15.12
CA SER A 30 12.44 -19.13 14.31
C SER A 30 11.15 -18.39 14.58
N GLY A 31 11.15 -17.09 14.29
CA GLY A 31 9.97 -16.27 14.44
C GLY A 31 10.30 -14.80 14.58
N LEU A 32 9.42 -14.10 15.27
CA LEU A 32 9.51 -12.66 15.49
C LEU A 32 9.70 -12.38 16.96
N MET A 33 10.48 -11.35 17.24
CA MET A 33 10.81 -10.92 18.57
C MET A 33 10.61 -9.42 18.69
N LEU A 34 9.83 -9.02 19.68
CA LEU A 34 9.74 -7.62 20.04
C LEU A 34 10.84 -7.31 21.05
N VAL A 35 11.85 -6.57 20.61
CA VAL A 35 12.96 -6.12 21.46
C VAL A 35 12.80 -4.64 21.78
N GLN A 36 13.42 -4.22 22.89
CA GLN A 36 13.47 -2.82 23.29
C GLN A 36 14.93 -2.38 23.40
N THR A 37 15.28 -1.30 22.71
CA THR A 37 16.61 -0.69 22.81
C THR A 37 16.79 -0.06 24.19
N ARG A 38 18.04 0.29 24.55
CA ARG A 38 18.31 1.03 25.79
C ARG A 38 17.63 2.41 25.84
N THR A 39 17.30 2.99 24.69
CA THR A 39 16.57 4.26 24.58
C THR A 39 15.06 4.08 24.71
N GLY A 40 14.57 2.85 24.91
CA GLY A 40 13.16 2.54 25.03
C GLY A 40 12.46 2.27 23.70
N GLU A 41 13.15 2.37 22.57
CA GLU A 41 12.56 2.14 21.26
C GLU A 41 12.25 0.66 21.03
N LYS A 42 11.03 0.36 20.56
CA LYS A 42 10.61 -0.99 20.20
C LYS A 42 11.04 -1.34 18.78
N ARG A 43 11.68 -2.50 18.63
CA ARG A 43 12.09 -3.08 17.34
C ARG A 43 11.55 -4.50 17.19
N ILE A 44 11.23 -4.87 15.95
CA ILE A 44 10.79 -6.21 15.57
C ILE A 44 11.95 -6.89 14.87
N TRP A 45 12.47 -7.94 15.51
CA TRP A 45 13.54 -8.77 14.97
C TRP A 45 12.98 -10.09 14.46
N GLU A 46 13.31 -10.42 13.23
CA GLU A 46 13.13 -11.76 12.66
C GLU A 46 14.33 -12.61 13.07
N TYR A 47 14.11 -13.66 13.83
CA TYR A 47 15.18 -14.51 14.34
C TYR A 47 15.11 -15.92 13.80
N HIS A 48 16.29 -16.54 13.72
CA HIS A 48 16.46 -17.96 13.50
C HIS A 48 17.62 -18.45 14.37
N ASN A 49 17.30 -19.33 15.31
CA ASN A 49 18.20 -19.79 16.35
C ASN A 49 18.30 -21.32 16.32
N THR A 50 19.49 -21.84 16.53
CA THR A 50 19.77 -23.28 16.62
C THR A 50 20.44 -23.60 17.95
N LEU A 51 20.12 -24.77 18.50
CA LEU A 51 20.77 -25.31 19.70
C LEU A 51 21.95 -26.18 19.29
N ARG A 52 23.12 -25.91 19.86
CA ARG A 52 24.31 -26.74 19.70
C ARG A 52 24.64 -27.41 21.04
N THR A 53 24.66 -28.74 21.02
CA THR A 53 25.01 -29.58 22.18
C THR A 53 26.30 -30.38 21.97
N GLN A 54 26.70 -30.63 20.72
CA GLN A 54 27.92 -31.38 20.40
C GLN A 54 29.17 -30.48 20.31
N GLY A 55 30.27 -30.95 20.89
CA GLY A 55 31.57 -30.28 20.87
C GLY A 55 31.62 -28.99 21.70
N VAL A 56 30.72 -28.85 22.67
CA VAL A 56 30.64 -27.73 23.62
C VAL A 56 30.46 -28.26 25.04
N SER A 57 31.02 -27.58 26.03
CA SER A 57 30.94 -27.99 27.44
C SER A 57 29.55 -27.80 28.06
N ALA A 58 28.71 -26.97 27.46
CA ALA A 58 27.31 -26.76 27.81
C ALA A 58 26.49 -26.43 26.55
N PRO A 59 25.18 -26.74 26.50
CA PRO A 59 24.32 -26.37 25.38
C PRO A 59 24.36 -24.86 25.11
N ILE A 60 24.63 -24.46 23.87
CA ILE A 60 24.64 -23.06 23.46
C ILE A 60 23.58 -22.80 22.39
N VAL A 61 22.94 -21.63 22.46
CA VAL A 61 22.07 -21.15 21.39
C VAL A 61 22.89 -20.28 20.45
N ARG A 62 22.92 -20.65 19.17
CA ARG A 62 23.46 -19.82 18.09
C ARG A 62 22.30 -19.15 17.37
N GLY A 63 22.24 -17.82 17.43
CA GLY A 63 21.18 -17.05 16.80
C GLY A 63 21.65 -16.13 15.70
N MET A 64 20.81 -15.94 14.69
CA MET A 64 20.85 -14.80 13.79
C MET A 64 19.54 -14.02 13.92
N ALA A 65 19.62 -12.69 13.93
CA ALA A 65 18.48 -11.81 13.98
C ALA A 65 18.64 -10.70 12.94
N ARG A 66 17.55 -10.42 12.22
CA ARG A 66 17.44 -9.28 11.30
C ARG A 66 16.39 -8.32 11.83
N ASP A 67 16.75 -7.06 11.97
CA ASP A 67 15.77 -6.02 12.26
C ASP A 67 14.88 -5.80 11.02
N ILE A 68 13.58 -6.01 11.17
CA ILE A 68 12.59 -5.83 10.10
C ILE A 68 11.58 -4.73 10.45
N THR A 69 11.85 -3.93 11.49
CA THR A 69 10.93 -2.92 12.03
C THR A 69 10.50 -1.95 10.94
N GLU A 70 11.46 -1.30 10.27
CA GLU A 70 11.16 -0.29 9.26
C GLU A 70 10.43 -0.89 8.06
N ARG A 71 10.84 -2.09 7.61
CA ARG A 71 10.15 -2.81 6.53
C ARG A 71 8.69 -3.09 6.89
N ARG A 72 8.39 -3.51 8.13
CA ARG A 72 7.02 -3.77 8.56
C ARG A 72 6.21 -2.49 8.76
N ARG A 73 6.81 -1.42 9.30
CA ARG A 73 6.18 -0.10 9.44
C ARG A 73 5.80 0.44 8.06
N ALA A 74 6.72 0.42 7.09
CA ALA A 74 6.45 0.83 5.71
C ALA A 74 5.33 -0.01 5.08
N ASN A 75 5.41 -1.34 5.15
CA ASN A 75 4.37 -2.21 4.60
C ASN A 75 3.00 -2.03 5.27
N HIS A 76 2.96 -1.75 6.58
CA HIS A 76 1.72 -1.46 7.28
C HIS A 76 1.14 -0.11 6.86
N SER A 77 1.97 0.93 6.79
CA SER A 77 1.57 2.27 6.34
C SER A 77 1.01 2.23 4.91
N LEU A 78 1.69 1.54 3.99
CA LEU A 78 1.22 1.35 2.62
C LEU A 78 -0.14 0.63 2.55
N ARG A 79 -0.30 -0.45 3.32
CA ARG A 79 -1.59 -1.17 3.39
C ARG A 79 -2.70 -0.30 3.96
N LEU A 80 -2.43 0.44 5.02
CA LEU A 80 -3.39 1.35 5.64
C LEU A 80 -3.83 2.41 4.61
N PHE A 81 -2.87 3.06 3.96
CA PHE A 81 -3.14 4.08 2.95
C PHE A 81 -3.97 3.52 1.79
N ARG A 82 -3.60 2.35 1.25
CA ARG A 82 -4.35 1.69 0.17
C ARG A 82 -5.79 1.39 0.60
N THR A 83 -5.98 0.85 1.81
CA THR A 83 -7.31 0.55 2.35
C THR A 83 -8.17 1.80 2.51
N LEU A 84 -7.58 2.93 2.93
CA LEU A 84 -8.31 4.19 3.08
C LEU A 84 -8.75 4.75 1.72
N ILE A 85 -7.88 4.67 0.71
CA ILE A 85 -8.19 5.09 -0.66
C ILE A 85 -9.27 4.20 -1.28
N ASP A 86 -9.17 2.88 -1.12
CA ASP A 86 -10.18 1.93 -1.64
C ASP A 86 -11.55 2.11 -0.98
N ARG A 87 -11.61 2.69 0.23
CA ARG A 87 -12.87 3.01 0.94
C ARG A 87 -13.38 4.44 0.73
N SER A 88 -12.73 5.23 -0.11
CA SER A 88 -13.22 6.56 -0.49
C SER A 88 -14.53 6.45 -1.27
N SER A 89 -15.50 7.35 -1.03
CA SER A 89 -16.69 7.45 -1.88
C SER A 89 -16.34 7.90 -3.30
N ASP A 90 -15.34 8.77 -3.41
CA ASP A 90 -14.92 9.32 -4.68
C ASP A 90 -14.02 8.31 -5.38
N ALA A 91 -14.22 8.18 -6.69
CA ALA A 91 -13.34 7.42 -7.56
C ALA A 91 -12.00 8.17 -7.69
N ILE A 92 -10.91 7.42 -7.56
CA ILE A 92 -9.55 7.95 -7.69
C ILE A 92 -8.86 7.17 -8.80
N GLU A 93 -8.39 7.88 -9.81
CA GLU A 93 -7.85 7.32 -11.04
C GLU A 93 -6.47 7.91 -11.32
N VAL A 94 -5.50 7.04 -11.57
CA VAL A 94 -4.17 7.41 -12.04
C VAL A 94 -4.13 7.18 -13.55
N ILE A 95 -3.86 8.22 -14.30
CA ILE A 95 -4.02 8.24 -15.76
C ILE A 95 -2.68 8.60 -16.40
N ASP A 96 -2.34 7.90 -17.48
CA ASP A 96 -1.20 8.25 -18.32
C ASP A 96 -1.48 9.57 -19.07
N PRO A 97 -0.63 10.60 -18.94
CA PRO A 97 -0.93 11.93 -19.47
C PRO A 97 -0.98 11.99 -21.01
N ASN A 98 -0.37 11.02 -21.72
CA ASN A 98 -0.28 11.02 -23.17
C ASN A 98 -1.36 10.16 -23.82
N THR A 99 -1.64 8.99 -23.23
CA THR A 99 -2.58 8.01 -23.80
C THR A 99 -3.96 8.05 -23.15
N LEU A 100 -4.09 8.74 -22.02
CA LEU A 100 -5.29 8.78 -21.17
C LEU A 100 -5.77 7.41 -20.70
N ARG A 101 -4.89 6.39 -20.73
CA ARG A 101 -5.16 5.07 -20.17
C ARG A 101 -5.09 5.08 -18.66
N PHE A 102 -5.95 4.29 -18.02
CA PHE A 102 -5.90 4.08 -16.58
C PHE A 102 -4.72 3.19 -16.20
N LEU A 103 -3.85 3.71 -15.34
CA LEU A 103 -2.65 3.03 -14.85
C LEU A 103 -2.89 2.37 -13.49
N ASP A 104 -3.69 3.00 -12.64
CA ASP A 104 -4.16 2.47 -11.36
C ASP A 104 -5.46 3.19 -10.96
N CYS A 105 -6.19 2.62 -10.01
CA CYS A 105 -7.41 3.19 -9.48
C CYS A 105 -7.74 2.62 -8.11
N ASN A 106 -8.62 3.29 -7.37
CA ASN A 106 -9.25 2.72 -6.16
C ASN A 106 -10.45 1.83 -6.53
N GLU A 107 -11.02 1.16 -5.52
CA GLU A 107 -12.19 0.27 -5.70
C GLU A 107 -13.41 0.98 -6.32
N SER A 108 -13.72 2.18 -5.86
CA SER A 108 -14.90 2.94 -6.31
C SER A 108 -14.88 3.26 -7.81
N ALA A 109 -13.70 3.55 -8.38
CA ALA A 109 -13.56 3.89 -9.79
C ALA A 109 -14.10 2.83 -10.76
N TYR A 110 -13.80 1.55 -10.54
CA TYR A 110 -14.29 0.48 -11.41
C TYR A 110 -15.64 -0.08 -10.95
N HIS A 111 -15.90 -0.07 -9.64
CA HIS A 111 -17.14 -0.59 -9.08
C HIS A 111 -18.36 0.21 -9.56
N ASP A 112 -18.30 1.54 -9.50
CA ASP A 112 -19.44 2.40 -9.86
C ASP A 112 -19.75 2.40 -11.36
N LEU A 113 -18.75 2.06 -12.17
CA LEU A 113 -18.86 1.88 -13.62
C LEU A 113 -19.25 0.45 -14.03
N GLY A 114 -19.24 -0.52 -13.11
CA GLY A 114 -19.59 -1.92 -13.37
C GLY A 114 -18.52 -2.72 -14.11
N TYR A 115 -17.25 -2.32 -14.00
CA TYR A 115 -16.10 -3.06 -14.55
C TYR A 115 -15.39 -3.86 -13.48
N THR A 116 -14.67 -4.91 -13.87
CA THR A 116 -13.59 -5.45 -13.04
C THR A 116 -12.38 -4.51 -13.08
N ARG A 117 -11.48 -4.61 -12.09
CA ARG A 117 -10.26 -3.80 -12.08
C ARG A 117 -9.41 -4.03 -13.32
N GLU A 118 -9.25 -5.29 -13.75
CA GLU A 118 -8.47 -5.67 -14.93
C GLU A 118 -9.08 -5.09 -16.21
N GLU A 119 -10.40 -5.13 -16.35
CA GLU A 119 -11.10 -4.49 -17.47
C GLU A 119 -10.89 -2.98 -17.43
N PHE A 120 -11.10 -2.33 -16.28
CA PHE A 120 -10.97 -0.89 -16.15
C PHE A 120 -9.56 -0.40 -16.52
N LEU A 121 -8.50 -1.09 -16.08
CA LEU A 121 -7.12 -0.74 -16.44
C LEU A 121 -6.77 -0.99 -17.91
N SER A 122 -7.61 -1.70 -18.65
CA SER A 122 -7.47 -1.81 -20.10
C SER A 122 -8.05 -0.61 -20.85
N LEU A 123 -8.92 0.18 -20.21
CA LEU A 123 -9.63 1.33 -20.77
C LEU A 123 -8.82 2.64 -20.69
N SER A 124 -9.40 3.67 -21.29
CA SER A 124 -9.01 5.08 -21.24
C SER A 124 -10.21 5.95 -20.86
N ALA A 125 -9.96 7.22 -20.54
CA ALA A 125 -11.03 8.19 -20.26
C ALA A 125 -12.08 8.27 -21.38
N TYR A 126 -11.67 8.11 -22.65
CA TYR A 126 -12.59 8.12 -23.82
C TYR A 126 -13.59 6.95 -23.83
N ASP A 127 -13.25 5.82 -23.19
CA ASP A 127 -14.13 4.65 -23.18
C ASP A 127 -15.31 4.83 -22.21
N ILE A 128 -15.11 5.65 -21.16
CA ILE A 128 -16.09 5.85 -20.09
C ILE A 128 -16.78 7.22 -20.14
N ASP A 129 -16.20 8.21 -20.83
CA ASP A 129 -16.77 9.55 -20.96
C ASP A 129 -17.26 9.80 -22.41
N PRO A 130 -18.59 9.82 -22.67
CA PRO A 130 -19.14 10.07 -24.00
C PRO A 130 -18.90 11.50 -24.52
N LEU A 131 -18.59 12.45 -23.65
CA LEU A 131 -18.31 13.85 -23.99
C LEU A 131 -16.81 14.10 -24.20
N ALA A 132 -15.96 13.15 -23.86
CA ALA A 132 -14.53 13.25 -24.09
C ALA A 132 -14.20 13.15 -25.59
N ASP A 133 -13.65 14.23 -26.14
CA ASP A 133 -13.04 14.26 -27.47
C ASP A 133 -11.67 14.96 -27.41
N GLU A 134 -10.97 15.01 -28.56
CA GLU A 134 -9.66 15.65 -28.65
C GLU A 134 -9.70 17.15 -28.32
N ARG A 135 -10.80 17.85 -28.63
CA ARG A 135 -10.94 19.29 -28.38
C ARG A 135 -11.11 19.56 -26.88
N VAL A 136 -11.96 18.78 -26.22
CA VAL A 136 -12.14 18.83 -24.77
C VAL A 136 -10.82 18.49 -24.07
N ALA A 137 -10.14 17.43 -24.50
CA ALA A 137 -8.85 17.04 -23.93
C ALA A 137 -7.78 18.13 -24.10
N ALA A 138 -7.71 18.78 -25.26
CA ALA A 138 -6.78 19.89 -25.51
C ALA A 138 -7.07 21.08 -24.60
N ARG A 139 -8.34 21.49 -24.47
CA ARG A 139 -8.77 22.58 -23.59
C ARG A 139 -8.42 22.30 -22.13
N LEU A 140 -8.76 21.11 -21.64
CA LEU A 140 -8.48 20.71 -20.25
C LEU A 140 -6.97 20.66 -19.98
N THR A 141 -6.18 20.23 -20.98
CA THR A 141 -4.71 20.21 -20.87
C THR A 141 -4.15 21.63 -20.76
N GLU A 142 -4.59 22.56 -21.61
CA GLU A 142 -4.17 23.97 -21.56
C GLU A 142 -4.52 24.63 -20.22
N GLU A 143 -5.73 24.38 -19.71
CA GLU A 143 -6.15 24.87 -18.40
C GLU A 143 -5.26 24.31 -17.29
N MET A 144 -5.04 23.00 -17.30
CA MET A 144 -4.22 22.32 -16.29
C MET A 144 -2.74 22.74 -16.35
N ASP A 145 -2.17 23.03 -17.53
CA ASP A 145 -0.80 23.55 -17.66
C ASP A 145 -0.66 24.96 -17.04
N ARG A 146 -1.74 25.74 -17.05
CA ARG A 146 -1.78 27.10 -16.49
C ARG A 146 -2.01 27.12 -14.97
N SER A 147 -2.92 26.29 -14.44
CA SER A 147 -3.30 26.30 -13.01
C SER A 147 -2.78 25.13 -12.19
N GLY A 148 -2.21 24.09 -12.82
CA GLY A 148 -1.78 22.84 -12.18
C GLY A 148 -2.91 21.84 -11.93
N PHE A 149 -4.17 22.26 -12.11
CA PHE A 149 -5.37 21.44 -11.98
C PHE A 149 -6.53 22.03 -12.79
N VAL A 150 -7.56 21.23 -13.04
CA VAL A 150 -8.84 21.65 -13.62
C VAL A 150 -9.98 20.90 -12.95
N ILE A 151 -11.11 21.59 -12.71
CA ILE A 151 -12.34 20.99 -12.20
C ILE A 151 -13.43 21.23 -13.24
N PHE A 152 -14.14 20.18 -13.64
CA PHE A 152 -15.19 20.25 -14.64
C PHE A 152 -16.25 19.19 -14.39
N GLU A 153 -17.46 19.43 -14.89
CA GLU A 153 -18.53 18.44 -14.93
C GLU A 153 -18.49 17.67 -16.24
N SER A 154 -18.82 16.38 -16.19
CA SER A 154 -18.97 15.52 -17.37
C SER A 154 -20.04 14.46 -17.14
N ILE A 155 -20.14 13.51 -18.08
CA ILE A 155 -21.03 12.36 -18.00
C ILE A 155 -20.15 11.11 -18.08
N HIS A 156 -20.30 10.20 -17.13
CA HIS A 156 -19.70 8.88 -17.21
C HIS A 156 -20.73 7.85 -17.69
N ARG A 157 -20.26 6.84 -18.42
CA ARG A 157 -21.05 5.73 -18.97
C ARG A 157 -20.55 4.41 -18.39
N ARG A 158 -21.46 3.70 -17.72
CA ARG A 158 -21.24 2.38 -17.15
C ARG A 158 -21.10 1.32 -18.25
N LYS A 159 -20.60 0.15 -17.89
CA LYS A 159 -20.49 -1.02 -18.77
C LYS A 159 -21.84 -1.47 -19.34
N ASP A 160 -22.93 -1.26 -18.61
CA ASP A 160 -24.30 -1.56 -19.07
C ASP A 160 -24.89 -0.50 -20.02
N GLY A 161 -24.15 0.58 -20.26
CA GLY A 161 -24.54 1.69 -21.13
C GLY A 161 -25.30 2.82 -20.42
N SER A 162 -25.70 2.66 -19.15
CA SER A 162 -26.31 3.73 -18.37
C SER A 162 -25.32 4.87 -18.11
N THR A 163 -25.82 6.09 -17.97
CA THR A 163 -24.99 7.27 -17.74
C THR A 163 -25.32 7.96 -16.43
N PHE A 164 -24.35 8.69 -15.88
CA PHE A 164 -24.52 9.52 -14.70
C PHE A 164 -23.60 10.74 -14.76
N PRO A 165 -24.05 11.90 -14.24
CA PRO A 165 -23.23 13.09 -14.16
C PRO A 165 -22.12 12.94 -13.12
N VAL A 166 -20.96 13.53 -13.40
CA VAL A 166 -19.81 13.54 -12.49
C VAL A 166 -19.16 14.92 -12.43
N GLU A 167 -18.59 15.25 -11.28
CA GLU A 167 -17.57 16.29 -11.14
C GLU A 167 -16.19 15.63 -11.15
N VAL A 168 -15.29 16.09 -12.04
CA VAL A 168 -13.93 15.58 -12.18
C VAL A 168 -12.94 16.65 -11.73
N ASN A 169 -12.16 16.34 -10.71
CA ASN A 169 -11.01 17.13 -10.28
C ASN A 169 -9.72 16.50 -10.80
N LEU A 170 -9.17 17.06 -11.86
CA LEU A 170 -8.00 16.55 -12.56
C LEU A 170 -6.75 17.37 -12.26
N LYS A 171 -5.64 16.71 -11.93
CA LYS A 171 -4.38 17.34 -11.52
C LYS A 171 -3.18 16.67 -12.17
N ILE A 172 -2.11 17.42 -12.42
CA ILE A 172 -0.82 16.83 -12.78
C ILE A 172 -0.05 16.52 -11.50
N VAL A 173 0.40 15.28 -11.36
CA VAL A 173 1.31 14.84 -10.30
C VAL A 173 2.66 14.52 -10.93
N ARG A 174 3.70 15.26 -10.53
CA ARG A 174 5.07 15.09 -11.04
C ARG A 174 5.89 14.27 -10.05
N LEU A 175 6.24 13.05 -10.44
CA LEU A 175 7.13 12.15 -9.69
C LEU A 175 8.36 11.82 -10.54
N GLU A 176 8.75 10.55 -10.65
CA GLU A 176 9.76 10.08 -11.60
C GLU A 176 9.33 10.30 -13.07
N ARG A 177 8.02 10.31 -13.31
CA ARG A 177 7.36 10.77 -14.53
C ARG A 177 6.08 11.50 -14.16
N ASP A 178 5.48 12.15 -15.15
CA ASP A 178 4.21 12.85 -14.97
C ASP A 178 3.03 11.87 -15.01
N TYR A 179 2.07 12.12 -14.14
CA TYR A 179 0.80 11.41 -14.04
C TYR A 179 -0.34 12.42 -14.02
N ARG A 180 -1.51 12.01 -14.53
CA ARG A 180 -2.76 12.70 -14.25
C ARG A 180 -3.46 11.96 -13.10
N LEU A 181 -3.87 12.70 -12.07
CA LEU A 181 -4.69 12.18 -10.99
C LEU A 181 -6.09 12.77 -11.15
N ALA A 182 -7.08 11.93 -11.37
CA ALA A 182 -8.48 12.34 -11.34
C ALA A 182 -9.11 11.88 -10.02
N VAL A 183 -9.82 12.80 -9.37
CA VAL A 183 -10.78 12.48 -8.31
C VAL A 183 -12.15 12.78 -8.88
N VAL A 184 -12.97 11.75 -9.00
CA VAL A 184 -14.26 11.79 -9.67
C VAL A 184 -15.37 11.54 -8.65
N ARG A 185 -16.35 12.43 -8.64
CA ARG A 185 -17.50 12.39 -7.74
C ARG A 185 -18.78 12.26 -8.55
N ASP A 186 -19.57 11.25 -8.22
CA ASP A 186 -20.96 11.17 -8.69
C ASP A 186 -21.77 12.32 -8.07
N ILE A 187 -22.48 13.07 -8.92
CA ILE A 187 -23.30 14.23 -8.51
C ILE A 187 -24.80 14.01 -8.76
N THR A 188 -25.23 12.74 -8.85
CA THR A 188 -26.65 12.36 -8.89
C THR A 188 -27.43 12.66 -7.61
#